data_AF-A0A7L3Q9H8-F1
#
_entry.id   AF-A0A7L3Q9H8-F1
#
_cell.length_a   1.000
_cell.length_b   1.000
_cell.length_c   1.000
_cell.angle_alpha   90.00
_cell.angle_beta   90.00
_cell.angle_gamma   90.00
#
_symmetry.space_group_name_H-M   'P 1'
#
loop_
_entity.id
_entity.type
_entity.pdbx_description
1 polymer ?
#
loop_
_entity_poly.entity_id
_entity_poly.type
_entity_poly.pdbx_seq_one_letter_code
_entity_poly.pdbx_strand_id
1 'polypeptide(L)'
;AQDGSQLLRVTPQGQQDPLRNQTAVVDKARSTVTYYVTSQSNLSAVVLYDSRNGYVCYKALQRRACYLRRMEPRDLQPLQMALNTSEHSAEQLLHHNNQTKFYREFLGIVAGEQVEPQGLGEAVQSLCEHSAIFWVRRGHGPGRQRLIYLCIDICFPNNICVSICFYYLPE
;
A
#
# COMPACT_ATOMS: atom_id res chain seq x y z
N ALA A 1 27.54 -4.35 9.57
CA ALA A 1 27.70 -4.54 8.12
C ALA A 1 26.57 -3.77 7.43
N GLN A 2 26.86 -3.10 6.32
CA GLN A 2 26.13 -1.97 5.74
C GLN A 2 24.60 -2.18 5.61
N ASP A 3 23.86 -1.17 6.06
CA ASP A 3 22.41 -1.01 5.97
C ASP A 3 21.97 -0.92 4.50
N GLY A 4 21.32 -1.99 4.01
CA GLY A 4 20.92 -2.16 2.60
C GLY A 4 19.60 -1.52 2.23
N SER A 5 19.11 -0.57 3.02
CA SER A 5 17.85 0.14 2.81
C SER A 5 18.05 1.31 1.85
N GLN A 6 17.30 1.35 0.74
CA GLN A 6 17.34 2.46 -0.22
C GLN A 6 16.05 3.27 -0.16
N LEU A 7 16.16 4.58 0.08
CA LEU A 7 15.02 5.49 0.08
C LEU A 7 14.78 5.98 -1.35
N LEU A 8 13.72 5.51 -2.01
CA LEU A 8 13.41 5.90 -3.39
C LEU A 8 12.27 6.92 -3.43
N ARG A 9 12.59 8.18 -3.71
CA ARG A 9 11.57 9.22 -3.91
C ARG A 9 10.86 9.05 -5.26
N VAL A 10 9.84 8.20 -5.30
CA VAL A 10 8.95 8.08 -6.47
C VAL A 10 7.97 9.25 -6.46
N THR A 11 8.12 10.19 -7.39
CA THR A 11 7.14 11.27 -7.62
C THR A 11 6.38 10.97 -8.91
N PRO A 12 5.14 10.47 -8.87
CA PRO A 12 4.35 10.25 -10.08
C PRO A 12 4.05 11.60 -10.74
N GLN A 13 4.49 11.81 -11.99
CA GLN A 13 4.06 12.95 -12.80
C GLN A 13 2.98 12.50 -13.77
N GLY A 14 1.77 13.05 -13.63
CA GLY A 14 0.65 12.85 -14.54
C GLY A 14 -0.08 14.17 -14.76
N GLN A 15 -0.41 14.47 -16.01
CA GLN A 15 -0.90 15.77 -16.46
C GLN A 15 -2.31 16.17 -15.96
N GLN A 16 -2.99 15.30 -15.20
CA GLN A 16 -4.37 15.53 -14.75
C GLN A 16 -4.66 15.25 -13.26
N ASP A 17 -3.68 14.88 -12.43
CA ASP A 17 -3.93 14.66 -11.00
C ASP A 17 -2.96 15.54 -10.19
N PRO A 18 -3.44 16.45 -9.32
CA PRO A 18 -2.57 17.31 -8.53
C PRO A 18 -1.56 16.47 -7.77
N LEU A 19 -0.27 16.79 -7.98
CA LEU A 19 0.92 16.28 -7.31
C LEU A 19 0.61 15.43 -6.07
N ARG A 20 0.46 14.11 -6.24
CA ARG A 20 0.30 13.21 -5.08
C ARG A 20 1.60 13.22 -4.29
N ASN A 21 1.56 13.66 -3.05
CA ASN A 21 2.69 13.58 -2.13
C ASN A 21 2.86 12.12 -1.70
N GLN A 22 3.55 11.35 -2.55
CA GLN A 22 3.88 9.96 -2.30
C GLN A 22 5.40 9.79 -2.25
N THR A 23 5.87 8.92 -1.36
CA THR A 23 7.25 8.41 -1.36
C THR A 23 7.26 6.91 -1.21
N ALA A 24 8.33 6.25 -1.67
CA ALA A 24 8.51 4.82 -1.50
C ALA A 24 9.84 4.54 -0.80
N VAL A 25 9.87 3.56 0.08
CA VAL A 25 11.10 3.07 0.71
C VAL A 25 11.25 1.62 0.32
N VAL A 26 12.38 1.28 -0.29
CA VAL A 26 12.67 -0.04 -0.82
C VAL A 26 13.80 -0.65 0.01
N ASP A 27 13.46 -1.67 0.79
CA ASP A 27 14.45 -2.46 1.52
C ASP A 27 14.59 -3.83 0.85
N LYS A 28 15.62 -3.96 0.02
CA LYS A 28 15.89 -5.20 -0.73
C LYS A 28 16.29 -6.34 0.19
N ALA A 29 17.04 -6.04 1.27
CA ALA A 29 17.52 -7.04 2.21
C ALA A 29 16.36 -7.68 2.98
N ARG A 30 15.34 -6.89 3.32
CA ARG A 30 14.10 -7.37 3.97
C ARG A 30 13.01 -7.76 2.97
N SER A 31 13.20 -7.47 1.69
CA SER A 31 12.23 -7.68 0.62
C SER A 31 10.91 -6.95 0.88
N THR A 32 11.02 -5.68 1.28
CA THR A 32 9.87 -4.84 1.58
C THR A 32 9.84 -3.58 0.72
N VAL A 33 8.63 -3.12 0.41
CA VAL A 33 8.38 -1.81 -0.20
C VAL A 33 7.31 -1.10 0.59
N THR A 34 7.63 0.08 1.10
CA THR A 34 6.73 0.89 1.93
C THR A 34 6.39 2.19 1.22
N TYR A 35 5.12 2.40 0.91
CA TYR A 35 4.61 3.63 0.34
C TYR A 35 4.04 4.52 1.42
N TYR A 36 4.46 5.78 1.46
CA TYR A 36 3.84 6.82 2.28
C TYR A 36 3.07 7.75 1.35
N VAL A 37 1.76 7.85 1.56
CA VAL A 37 0.85 8.66 0.75
C VAL A 37 0.24 9.73 1.63
N THR A 38 0.56 11.00 1.39
CA THR A 38 0.02 12.13 2.16
C THR A 38 -1.11 12.79 1.37
N SER A 39 -2.30 12.84 1.98
CA SER A 39 -3.45 13.55 1.43
C SER A 39 -3.26 15.08 1.49
N GLN A 40 -4.10 15.83 0.77
CA GLN A 40 -4.15 17.29 0.86
C GLN A 40 -4.49 17.80 2.28
N SER A 41 -5.16 16.97 3.09
CA SER A 41 -5.45 17.25 4.50
C SER A 41 -4.31 16.88 5.46
N ASN A 42 -3.09 16.65 4.95
CA ASN A 42 -1.90 16.24 5.70
C ASN A 42 -2.06 14.93 6.49
N LEU A 43 -3.00 14.08 6.09
CA LEU A 43 -3.13 12.73 6.64
C LEU A 43 -2.32 11.79 5.76
N SER A 44 -1.30 11.17 6.34
CA SER A 44 -0.54 10.13 5.64
C SER A 44 -1.14 8.74 5.88
N ALA A 45 -1.29 7.98 4.80
CA ALA A 45 -1.49 6.55 4.82
C ALA A 45 -0.17 5.85 4.48
N VAL A 46 0.02 4.66 5.02
CA VAL A 46 1.18 3.81 4.74
C VAL A 46 0.70 2.50 4.16
N VAL A 47 1.31 2.08 3.06
CA VAL A 47 1.07 0.77 2.42
C VAL A 47 2.38 0.01 2.37
N LEU A 48 2.48 -1.07 3.13
CA LEU A 48 3.64 -1.94 3.21
C LEU A 48 3.37 -3.22 2.43
N TYR A 49 4.29 -3.55 1.52
CA TYR A 49 4.41 -4.86 0.91
C TYR A 49 5.58 -5.59 1.56
N ASP A 50 5.32 -6.75 2.16
CA ASP A 50 6.32 -7.64 2.73
C ASP A 50 6.25 -8.98 1.98
N SER A 51 7.05 -9.13 0.92
CA SER A 51 7.04 -10.38 0.13
C SER A 51 7.71 -11.54 0.85
N ARG A 52 8.60 -11.26 1.82
CA ARG A 52 9.24 -12.30 2.62
C ARG A 52 8.20 -13.03 3.46
N ASN A 53 7.27 -12.31 4.08
CA ASN A 53 6.21 -12.89 4.90
C ASN A 53 4.87 -13.06 4.14
N GLY A 54 4.79 -12.56 2.90
CA GLY A 54 3.63 -12.72 2.02
C GLY A 54 2.43 -11.85 2.43
N TYR A 55 2.68 -10.63 2.91
CA TYR A 55 1.65 -9.72 3.42
C TYR A 55 1.61 -8.38 2.68
N VAL A 56 0.40 -7.82 2.63
CA VAL A 56 0.18 -6.39 2.34
C VAL A 56 -0.52 -5.78 3.55
N CYS A 57 0.06 -4.72 4.10
CA CYS A 57 -0.42 -4.06 5.30
C CYS A 57 -0.71 -2.58 5.03
N TYR A 58 -1.86 -2.11 5.49
CA TYR A 58 -2.33 -0.74 5.32
C TYR A 58 -2.49 -0.08 6.68
N LYS A 59 -1.86 1.08 6.90
CA LYS A 59 -2.03 1.90 8.10
C LYS A 59 -2.50 3.29 7.70
N ALA A 60 -3.66 3.71 8.21
CA ALA A 60 -4.18 5.05 7.97
C ALA A 60 -4.02 5.90 9.23
N LEU A 61 -3.23 6.98 9.21
CA LEU A 61 -2.85 7.71 10.44
C LEU A 61 -4.03 8.15 11.32
N GLN A 62 -5.18 8.48 10.73
CA GLN A 62 -6.35 8.93 11.48
C GLN A 62 -7.04 7.81 12.27
N ARG A 63 -6.77 6.55 11.92
CA ARG A 63 -7.35 5.37 12.57
C ARG A 63 -6.21 4.60 13.24
N ARG A 64 -6.27 4.37 14.55
CA ARG A 64 -5.30 3.53 15.28
C ARG A 64 -5.48 2.04 14.97
N ALA A 65 -5.50 1.70 13.68
CA ALA A 65 -5.72 0.37 13.15
C ALA A 65 -4.86 0.12 11.92
N CYS A 66 -4.43 -1.12 11.78
CA CYS A 66 -3.84 -1.68 10.58
C CYS A 66 -4.79 -2.67 9.94
N TYR A 67 -4.75 -2.74 8.63
CA TYR A 67 -5.50 -3.70 7.83
C TYR A 67 -4.52 -4.61 7.12
N LEU A 68 -4.64 -5.91 7.32
CA LEU A 68 -3.70 -6.89 6.83
C LEU A 68 -4.38 -7.85 5.87
N ARG A 69 -3.73 -8.17 4.75
CA ARG A 69 -4.14 -9.28 3.88
C ARG A 69 -2.94 -10.07 3.40
N ARG A 70 -3.21 -11.31 2.99
CA ARG A 70 -2.24 -12.09 2.22
C ARG A 70 -2.02 -11.44 0.86
N MET A 71 -0.77 -11.49 0.43
CA MET A 71 -0.37 -11.09 -0.91
C MET A 71 -0.95 -12.07 -1.93
N GLU A 72 -1.39 -11.56 -3.07
CA GLU A 72 -1.90 -12.33 -4.20
C GLU A 72 -0.95 -12.19 -5.41
N PRO A 73 -1.06 -13.06 -6.43
CA PRO A 73 -0.20 -13.00 -7.61
C PRO A 73 -0.14 -11.62 -8.29
N ARG A 74 -1.25 -10.87 -8.28
CA ARG A 74 -1.33 -9.52 -8.86
C ARG A 74 -0.54 -8.45 -8.10
N ASP A 75 -0.24 -8.68 -6.83
CA ASP A 75 0.55 -7.75 -6.02
C ASP A 75 2.06 -7.94 -6.28
N LEU A 76 2.46 -9.11 -6.77
CA LEU A 76 3.87 -9.46 -6.99
C LEU A 76 4.49 -8.65 -8.13
N GLN A 77 3.73 -8.40 -9.21
CA GLN A 77 4.29 -7.71 -10.38
C GLN A 77 4.68 -6.25 -10.06
N PRO A 78 3.80 -5.39 -9.49
CA PRO A 78 4.20 -4.04 -9.06
C PRO A 78 5.34 -4.04 -8.04
N LEU A 79 5.34 -5.02 -7.13
CA LEU A 79 6.37 -5.17 -6.10
C LEU A 79 7.74 -5.52 -6.69
N GLN A 80 7.80 -6.49 -7.60
CA GLN A 80 9.05 -6.88 -8.26
C GLN A 80 9.64 -5.72 -9.07
N MET A 81 8.79 -4.94 -9.76
CA MET A 81 9.25 -3.75 -10.46
C MET A 81 9.87 -2.74 -9.49
N ALA A 82 9.21 -2.45 -8.36
CA ALA A 82 9.74 -1.54 -7.35
C ALA A 82 11.05 -2.04 -6.71
N LEU A 83 11.16 -3.34 -6.41
CA LEU A 83 12.39 -3.95 -5.88
C LEU A 83 13.56 -3.91 -6.88
N ASN A 84 13.25 -4.05 -8.18
CA ASN A 84 14.24 -4.07 -9.25
C ASN A 84 14.60 -2.69 -9.79
N THR A 85 13.80 -1.66 -9.48
CA THR A 85 14.07 -0.29 -9.92
C THR A 85 15.39 0.20 -9.28
N SER A 86 16.34 0.59 -10.12
CA SER A 86 17.51 1.36 -9.71
C SER A 86 17.18 2.86 -9.73
N GLU A 87 17.91 3.69 -8.97
CA GLU A 87 17.68 5.14 -8.91
C GLU A 87 17.66 5.79 -10.31
N HIS A 88 18.54 5.36 -11.22
CA HIS A 88 18.57 5.83 -12.61
C HIS A 88 17.37 5.42 -13.48
N SER A 89 16.66 4.35 -13.11
CA SER A 89 15.50 3.84 -13.86
C SER A 89 14.19 4.48 -13.41
N ALA A 90 14.13 5.01 -12.19
CA ALA A 90 12.93 5.66 -11.66
C ALA A 90 12.54 6.92 -12.45
N GLU A 91 13.51 7.73 -12.89
CA GLU A 91 13.25 8.89 -13.76
C GLU A 91 12.79 8.49 -15.17
N GLN A 92 13.28 7.34 -15.69
CA GLN A 92 12.93 6.84 -17.02
C GLN A 92 11.56 6.13 -17.07
N LEU A 93 11.15 5.44 -15.99
CA LEU A 93 9.82 4.81 -15.89
C LEU A 93 8.68 5.84 -15.83
N LEU A 94 8.97 7.04 -15.33
CA LEU A 94 8.03 8.18 -15.29
C LEU A 94 7.81 8.81 -16.67
N HIS A 95 8.68 8.55 -17.66
CA HIS A 95 8.67 9.22 -18.97
C HIS A 95 7.91 8.48 -20.08
N HIS A 96 7.30 7.31 -19.80
CA HIS A 96 6.69 6.52 -20.86
C HIS A 96 5.29 5.98 -20.52
N ASN A 97 4.29 6.87 -20.52
CA ASN A 97 2.99 6.64 -21.18
C ASN A 97 2.01 7.78 -20.89
N ASN A 98 1.33 8.29 -21.92
CA ASN A 98 0.20 9.23 -21.78
C ASN A 98 -1.08 8.57 -21.24
N GLN A 99 -1.00 7.35 -20.66
CA GLN A 99 -2.15 6.57 -20.21
C GLN A 99 -1.87 5.95 -18.83
N THR A 100 -1.95 6.76 -17.78
CA THR A 100 -2.05 6.24 -16.41
C THR A 100 -3.35 5.44 -16.27
N LYS A 101 -3.26 4.20 -15.84
CA LYS A 101 -4.43 3.35 -15.59
C LYS A 101 -4.89 3.53 -14.15
N PHE A 102 -6.18 3.79 -13.96
CA PHE A 102 -6.80 3.91 -12.65
C PHE A 102 -7.79 2.77 -12.43
N TYR A 103 -7.69 2.10 -11.30
CA TYR A 103 -8.74 1.18 -10.86
C TYR A 103 -9.02 1.31 -9.37
N ARG A 104 -10.15 0.76 -8.95
CA ARG A 104 -10.59 0.74 -7.56
C ARG A 104 -10.61 -0.69 -7.06
N GLU A 105 -10.11 -0.87 -5.85
CA GLU A 105 -10.13 -2.13 -5.13
C GLU A 105 -10.95 -1.97 -3.86
N PHE A 106 -11.74 -2.99 -3.53
CA PHE A 106 -12.56 -2.98 -2.34
C PHE A 106 -12.11 -4.06 -1.37
N LEU A 107 -11.80 -3.64 -0.14
CA LEU A 107 -11.37 -4.50 0.96
C LEU A 107 -12.41 -4.48 2.08
N GLY A 108 -13.01 -5.64 2.33
CA GLY A 108 -13.92 -5.85 3.45
C GLY A 108 -13.13 -6.14 4.73
N ILE A 109 -13.35 -5.35 5.77
CA ILE A 109 -12.83 -5.58 7.12
C ILE A 109 -13.60 -6.75 7.73
N VAL A 110 -12.87 -7.80 8.12
CA VAL A 110 -13.45 -8.98 8.77
C VAL A 110 -13.64 -8.64 10.25
N ALA A 111 -14.90 -8.58 10.69
CA ALA A 111 -15.23 -8.30 12.09
C ALA A 111 -14.78 -9.47 12.99
N GLY A 112 -14.36 -9.17 14.21
CA GLY A 112 -14.01 -10.18 15.23
C GLY A 112 -12.66 -10.89 15.05
N GLU A 113 -12.00 -10.78 13.90
CA GLU A 113 -10.70 -11.42 13.65
C GLU A 113 -9.53 -10.44 13.79
N GLN A 114 -9.27 -10.00 15.03
CA GLN A 114 -8.04 -9.29 15.34
C GLN A 114 -6.85 -10.24 15.18
N VAL A 115 -5.79 -9.76 14.52
CA VAL A 115 -4.58 -10.52 14.27
C VAL A 115 -3.60 -10.35 15.42
N GLU A 116 -3.08 -11.45 15.94
CA GLU A 116 -1.94 -11.42 16.85
C GLU A 116 -0.69 -10.93 16.11
N PRO A 117 -0.01 -9.86 16.57
CA PRO A 117 1.16 -9.31 15.88
C PRO A 117 2.35 -10.28 15.80
N GLN A 118 2.43 -11.22 16.75
CA GLN A 118 3.53 -12.16 16.84
C GLN A 118 3.59 -13.07 15.60
N GLY A 119 4.74 -13.11 14.93
CA GLY A 119 4.94 -13.94 13.73
C GLY A 119 4.56 -13.28 12.39
N LEU A 120 4.05 -12.05 12.38
CA LEU A 120 3.74 -11.32 11.13
C LEU A 120 4.97 -10.73 10.40
N GLY A 121 6.15 -10.82 10.99
CA GLY A 121 7.38 -10.21 10.50
C GLY A 121 7.63 -8.81 11.11
N GLU A 122 8.91 -8.45 11.22
CA GLU A 122 9.37 -7.21 11.86
C GLU A 122 8.78 -5.95 11.19
N ALA A 123 8.66 -5.94 9.87
CA ALA A 123 8.16 -4.78 9.13
C ALA A 123 6.69 -4.50 9.45
N VAL A 124 5.84 -5.53 9.49
CA VAL A 124 4.42 -5.38 9.85
C VAL A 124 4.27 -5.01 11.32
N GLN A 125 5.04 -5.65 12.22
CA GLN A 125 5.01 -5.36 13.66
C GLN A 125 5.42 -3.91 13.94
N SER A 126 6.50 -3.43 13.33
CA SER A 126 6.96 -2.05 13.47
C SER A 126 5.95 -1.06 12.90
N LEU A 127 5.41 -1.33 11.70
CA LEU A 127 4.40 -0.47 11.11
C LEU A 127 3.17 -0.35 12.01
N CYS A 128 2.70 -1.46 12.58
CA CYS A 128 1.46 -1.55 13.33
C CYS A 128 1.64 -1.43 14.85
N GLU A 129 2.80 -0.96 15.29
CA GLU A 129 3.05 -0.72 16.70
C GLU A 129 1.95 0.18 17.29
N HIS A 130 1.38 -0.27 18.41
CA HIS A 130 0.26 0.38 19.13
C HIS A 130 -1.06 0.48 18.36
N SER A 131 -1.23 -0.23 17.24
CA SER A 131 -2.48 -0.32 16.49
C SER A 131 -3.08 -1.72 16.58
N ALA A 132 -4.41 -1.81 16.66
CA ALA A 132 -5.09 -3.09 16.41
C ALA A 132 -4.90 -3.51 14.94
N ILE A 133 -4.75 -4.81 14.66
CA ILE A 133 -4.56 -5.33 13.31
C ILE A 133 -5.79 -6.16 12.96
N PHE A 134 -6.42 -5.87 11.82
CA PHE A 134 -7.61 -6.60 11.35
C PHE A 134 -7.33 -7.26 10.01
N TRP A 135 -7.80 -8.50 9.84
CA TRP A 135 -7.82 -9.12 8.52
C TRP A 135 -8.76 -8.37 7.58
N VAL A 136 -8.33 -8.23 6.34
CA VAL A 136 -9.17 -7.75 5.24
C VAL A 136 -9.14 -8.72 4.07
N ARG A 137 -10.27 -8.82 3.38
CA ARG A 137 -10.42 -9.63 2.17
C ARG A 137 -10.94 -8.80 1.03
N ARG A 138 -10.54 -9.12 -0.20
CA ARG A 138 -11.12 -8.47 -1.38
C ARG A 138 -12.59 -8.81 -1.51
N GLY A 139 -13.36 -7.82 -1.94
CA GLY A 139 -14.76 -7.97 -2.30
C GLY A 139 -15.06 -7.30 -3.63
N HIS A 140 -16.24 -7.57 -4.15
CA HIS A 140 -16.75 -6.95 -5.38
C HIS A 140 -17.15 -5.48 -5.20
N GLY A 141 -17.06 -4.98 -3.96
CA GLY A 141 -17.49 -3.64 -3.58
C GLY A 141 -18.49 -3.65 -2.43
N PRO A 142 -18.71 -2.49 -1.80
CA PRO A 142 -19.84 -2.33 -0.92
C PRO A 142 -21.13 -2.56 -1.74
N GLY A 143 -22.01 -3.43 -1.28
CA GLY A 143 -23.39 -3.44 -1.78
C GLY A 143 -24.04 -2.07 -1.56
N ARG A 144 -25.20 -1.80 -2.18
CA ARG A 144 -25.89 -0.49 -2.14
C ARG A 144 -26.12 0.10 -0.73
N GLN A 145 -26.03 -0.70 0.33
CA GLN A 145 -26.30 -0.32 1.71
C GLN A 145 -25.06 -0.23 2.62
N ARG A 146 -23.83 -0.37 2.10
CA ARG A 146 -22.61 -0.37 2.93
C ARG A 146 -21.81 0.92 2.73
N LEU A 147 -21.44 1.57 3.84
CA LEU A 147 -20.65 2.78 3.82
C LEU A 147 -19.16 2.45 3.60
N ILE A 148 -18.54 3.15 2.65
CA ILE A 148 -17.09 3.16 2.50
C ILE A 148 -16.52 3.91 3.69
N TYR A 149 -15.59 3.27 4.39
CA TYR A 149 -15.00 3.78 5.62
C TYR A 149 -13.78 4.67 5.37
N LEU A 150 -12.96 4.32 4.37
CA LEU A 150 -11.72 4.99 4.00
C LEU A 150 -11.31 4.55 2.59
N CYS A 151 -10.64 5.40 1.81
CA CYS A 151 -9.86 4.96 0.65
C CYS A 151 -8.40 5.42 0.77
N ILE A 152 -7.47 4.57 0.34
CA ILE A 152 -6.03 4.89 0.22
C ILE A 152 -5.67 4.85 -1.25
N ASP A 153 -4.97 5.89 -1.67
CA ASP A 153 -4.86 6.28 -3.06
C ASP A 153 -3.38 6.20 -3.44
N ILE A 154 -2.95 5.08 -4.06
CA ILE A 154 -1.54 4.75 -4.30
C ILE A 154 -1.23 4.64 -5.81
N CYS A 155 -0.06 5.11 -6.24
CA CYS A 155 0.41 4.95 -7.62
C CYS A 155 1.74 4.20 -7.67
N PHE A 156 1.88 3.28 -8.62
CA PHE A 156 3.08 2.46 -8.82
C PHE A 156 3.93 2.99 -9.98
N PRO A 157 5.24 2.69 -10.03
CA PRO A 157 6.14 3.14 -11.10
C PRO A 157 5.75 2.74 -12.52
N ASN A 158 4.86 1.77 -12.70
CA ASN A 158 4.35 1.32 -14.00
C ASN A 158 3.12 2.10 -14.49
N ASN A 159 2.90 3.32 -14.00
CA ASN A 159 1.76 4.18 -14.34
C ASN A 159 0.39 3.54 -14.05
N ILE A 160 0.33 2.74 -12.99
CA ILE A 160 -0.92 2.20 -12.44
C ILE A 160 -1.21 2.89 -11.12
N CYS A 161 -2.41 3.46 -10.98
CA CYS A 161 -2.91 4.02 -9.74
C CYS A 161 -4.12 3.22 -9.26
N VAL A 162 -4.18 3.01 -7.95
CA VAL A 162 -5.20 2.20 -7.28
C VAL A 162 -5.80 2.98 -6.13
N SER A 163 -7.12 3.04 -6.11
CA SER A 163 -7.89 3.52 -4.96
C SER A 163 -8.37 2.31 -4.16
N ILE A 164 -7.77 2.08 -3.00
CA ILE A 164 -8.04 0.93 -2.13
C ILE A 164 -9.04 1.37 -1.08
N CYS A 165 -10.29 0.97 -1.25
CA CYS A 165 -11.41 1.39 -0.40
C CYS A 165 -11.83 0.30 0.58
N PHE A 166 -11.91 0.66 1.85
CA PHE A 166 -12.27 -0.20 2.97
C PHE A 166 -13.74 -0.05 3.34
N TYR A 167 -14.38 -1.16 3.69
CA TYR A 167 -15.76 -1.18 4.20
C TYR A 167 -15.94 -2.31 5.21
N TYR A 168 -16.91 -2.20 6.12
CA TYR A 168 -17.20 -3.27 7.07
C TYR A 168 -18.02 -4.38 6.42
N LEU A 169 -17.67 -5.63 6.73
CA LEU A 169 -18.52 -6.78 6.44
C LEU A 169 -19.53 -6.95 7.59
N PRO A 170 -20.81 -7.27 7.31
CA PRO A 170 -21.71 -7.71 8.37
C PRO A 170 -21.20 -9.01 8.98
N GLU A 171 -21.47 -9.19 10.27
CA GLU A 171 -21.30 -10.44 11.01
C GLU A 171 -22.14 -11.58 10.40
#